data_AF-A0A927TXT3-F1
#
_entry.id   AF-A0A927TXT3-F1
#
_cell.length_a   1.000
_cell.length_b   1.000
_cell.length_c   1.000
_cell.angle_alpha   90.00
_cell.angle_beta   90.00
_cell.angle_gamma   90.00
#
_symmetry.space_group_name_H-M   'P 1'
#
loop_
_entity.id
_entity.type
_entity.pdbx_description
1 polymer ?
#
loop_
_entity_poly.entity_id
_entity_poly.type
_entity_poly.pdbx_seq_one_letter_code
_entity_poly.pdbx_strand_id
1 'polypeptide(L)'
;MGLFDFLNAKNLKAVADVLEDAVTNAVEQVTESVENQTRQNNTNAGNASAKGASSTAGKKSLPASGEKVLRTRLEKIIAEQWDGYELRKDVAAAEMQAEEGAMDYSYGLYQNGVPKAMFMINTNRTMYNSRRVVLAQKACNDMRVPYMNFMSHLPNTEEYISQRLKKMIV
;
A
#
# COMPACT_ATOMS: atom_id res chain seq x y z
N MET A 1 -44.23 -19.99 -19.28
CA MET A 1 -43.46 -20.00 -18.02
C MET A 1 -42.15 -20.71 -18.30
N GLY A 2 -41.06 -19.94 -18.33
CA GLY A 2 -39.79 -20.35 -18.92
C GLY A 2 -38.88 -21.09 -17.95
N LEU A 3 -38.12 -22.05 -18.49
CA LEU A 3 -37.14 -22.93 -17.86
C LEU A 3 -35.95 -22.25 -17.13
N PHE A 4 -35.98 -20.92 -16.95
CA PHE A 4 -34.92 -20.16 -16.29
C PHE A 4 -35.16 -19.93 -14.78
N ASP A 5 -36.32 -20.33 -14.26
CA ASP A 5 -36.70 -20.07 -12.87
C ASP A 5 -36.22 -21.16 -11.88
N PHE A 6 -35.52 -22.19 -12.35
CA PHE A 6 -35.12 -23.34 -11.53
C PHE A 6 -33.65 -23.34 -11.08
N LEU A 7 -32.88 -22.30 -11.44
CA LEU A 7 -31.47 -22.17 -11.04
C LEU A 7 -31.22 -21.14 -9.94
N ASN A 8 -32.26 -20.47 -9.44
CA ASN A 8 -32.11 -19.37 -8.48
C ASN A 8 -32.44 -19.71 -7.02
N ALA A 9 -32.75 -20.97 -6.69
CA ALA A 9 -33.21 -21.34 -5.34
C ALA A 9 -32.32 -22.35 -4.58
N LYS A 10 -31.17 -22.78 -5.14
CA LYS A 10 -30.30 -23.78 -4.47
C LYS A 10 -28.84 -23.38 -4.23
N ASN A 11 -28.36 -22.25 -4.77
CA ASN A 11 -26.97 -21.81 -4.58
C ASN A 11 -26.79 -20.59 -3.66
N LEU A 12 -27.86 -20.10 -3.02
CA LEU A 12 -27.82 -18.94 -2.11
C LEU A 12 -27.80 -19.31 -0.61
N LYS A 13 -27.71 -20.60 -0.27
CA LYS A 13 -27.78 -21.08 1.13
C LYS A 13 -26.51 -21.80 1.63
N ALA A 14 -25.38 -21.66 0.94
CA ALA A 14 -24.12 -22.33 1.31
C ALA A 14 -22.89 -21.41 1.40
N VAL A 15 -23.06 -20.09 1.28
CA VAL A 15 -21.95 -19.12 1.36
C VAL A 15 -22.05 -18.21 2.59
N ALA A 16 -23.17 -18.27 3.34
CA ALA A 16 -23.39 -17.43 4.51
C ALA A 16 -22.86 -18.01 5.84
N ASP A 17 -22.46 -19.29 5.89
CA ASP A 17 -22.03 -19.98 7.13
C ASP A 17 -20.52 -20.27 7.22
N VAL A 18 -19.68 -19.65 6.37
CA VAL A 18 -18.21 -19.85 6.40
C VAL A 18 -17.44 -18.57 6.77
N LEU A 19 -18.13 -17.50 7.18
CA LEU A 19 -17.51 -16.19 7.40
C LEU A 19 -17.50 -15.68 8.85
N GLU A 20 -17.88 -16.49 9.83
CA GLU A 20 -17.86 -16.11 11.26
C GLU A 20 -16.94 -16.93 12.17
N ASP A 21 -16.04 -17.77 11.64
CA ASP A 21 -15.14 -18.62 12.48
C ASP A 21 -13.64 -18.48 12.17
N ALA A 22 -13.24 -17.37 11.55
CA ALA A 22 -11.82 -17.05 11.31
C ALA A 22 -11.38 -15.67 11.84
N VAL A 23 -12.26 -14.97 12.55
CA VAL A 23 -11.98 -13.63 13.10
C VAL A 23 -12.14 -13.62 14.62
N THR A 24 -11.58 -14.59 15.34
CA THR A 24 -11.35 -14.44 16.81
C THR A 24 -10.29 -15.39 17.39
N ASN A 25 -9.13 -15.57 16.75
CA ASN A 25 -8.03 -16.28 17.44
C ASN A 25 -6.60 -16.01 16.93
N ALA A 26 -6.24 -14.74 16.75
CA ALA A 26 -4.87 -14.35 16.39
C ALA A 26 -4.42 -13.03 17.03
N VAL A 27 -4.82 -12.76 18.28
CA VAL A 27 -4.43 -11.56 19.04
C VAL A 27 -3.70 -11.86 20.36
N GLU A 28 -3.53 -13.13 20.76
CA GLU A 28 -2.73 -13.48 21.93
C GLU A 28 -1.78 -14.64 21.61
N GLN A 29 -0.54 -14.31 21.21
CA GLN A 29 0.70 -15.12 21.38
C GLN A 29 1.78 -14.64 20.40
N VAL A 30 2.39 -13.47 20.62
CA VAL A 30 3.82 -13.22 20.36
C VAL A 30 4.28 -12.04 21.24
N THR A 31 4.23 -12.22 22.56
CA THR A 31 4.95 -11.39 23.53
C THR A 31 5.50 -12.30 24.60
N GLU A 32 6.55 -13.03 24.26
CA GLU A 32 7.50 -13.68 25.19
C GLU A 32 8.50 -14.47 24.35
N SER A 33 9.62 -13.86 23.97
CA SER A 33 10.88 -14.53 23.57
C SER A 33 11.95 -13.52 23.11
N VAL A 34 12.25 -12.47 23.88
CA VAL A 34 13.56 -11.77 23.76
C VAL A 34 13.98 -11.13 25.10
N GLU A 35 13.99 -11.91 26.17
CA GLU A 35 14.74 -11.57 27.38
C GLU A 35 15.41 -12.85 27.87
N ASN A 36 16.69 -13.02 27.50
CA ASN A 36 17.74 -13.75 28.22
C ASN A 36 18.83 -14.27 27.27
N GLN A 37 19.57 -13.35 26.66
CA GLN A 37 20.98 -13.60 26.33
C GLN A 37 21.81 -12.37 26.69
N THR A 38 21.71 -11.97 27.96
CA THR A 38 22.69 -11.08 28.59
C THR A 38 23.16 -11.75 29.87
N ARG A 39 24.12 -12.67 29.76
CA ARG A 39 25.06 -13.08 30.82
C ARG A 39 25.98 -14.17 30.31
N GLN A 40 27.04 -13.76 29.60
CA GLN A 40 28.37 -14.34 29.80
C GLN A 40 29.40 -13.42 29.17
N ASN A 41 30.48 -13.22 29.93
CA ASN A 41 31.72 -12.48 29.62
C ASN A 41 31.73 -11.03 30.07
N ASN A 42 31.92 -10.87 31.38
CA ASN A 42 32.63 -9.72 31.92
C ASN A 42 33.80 -10.23 32.76
N THR A 43 35.02 -10.08 32.26
CA THR A 43 36.24 -9.91 33.08
C THR A 43 37.33 -9.23 32.23
N ASN A 44 37.44 -7.91 32.43
CA ASN A 44 38.62 -7.05 32.48
C ASN A 44 39.88 -7.41 31.66
N ALA A 45 40.27 -6.50 30.76
CA ALA A 45 41.56 -5.78 30.85
C ALA A 45 41.52 -4.57 29.91
N GLY A 46 41.92 -3.40 30.41
CA GLY A 46 41.67 -2.10 29.79
C GLY A 46 42.55 -1.74 28.59
N ASN A 47 42.14 -0.70 27.86
CA ASN A 47 42.99 0.46 27.65
C ASN A 47 42.17 1.66 27.16
N ALA A 48 42.54 2.83 27.68
CA ALA A 48 41.95 4.12 27.38
C ALA A 48 42.17 4.54 25.91
N SER A 49 41.16 5.18 25.32
CA SER A 49 41.40 6.46 24.61
C SER A 49 40.07 7.18 24.35
N ALA A 50 40.00 8.41 24.84
CA ALA A 50 38.93 9.34 24.62
C ALA A 50 38.81 9.75 23.14
N LYS A 51 37.58 9.83 22.61
CA LYS A 51 37.16 10.94 21.71
C LYS A 51 35.67 10.87 21.38
N GLY A 52 34.99 11.99 21.64
CA GLY A 52 33.82 12.42 20.87
C GLY A 52 32.48 11.86 21.33
N ALA A 53 31.85 12.55 22.27
CA ALA A 53 30.41 12.53 22.41
C ALA A 53 29.79 13.08 21.12
N SER A 54 29.40 12.19 20.20
CA SER A 54 28.41 12.50 19.16
C SER A 54 27.07 12.00 19.67
N SER A 55 26.28 12.91 20.22
CA SER A 55 24.86 12.72 20.49
C SER A 55 24.12 12.58 19.15
N THR A 56 24.23 11.41 18.53
CA THR A 56 23.37 11.06 17.40
C THR A 56 22.01 10.73 17.99
N ALA A 57 21.15 11.74 18.10
CA ALA A 57 19.72 11.54 18.29
C ALA A 57 19.25 10.57 17.22
N GLY A 58 19.07 9.31 17.61
CA GLY A 58 18.61 8.26 16.72
C GLY A 58 17.23 8.63 16.22
N LYS A 59 17.15 9.21 15.02
CA LYS A 59 15.90 9.26 14.26
C LYS A 59 15.49 7.80 14.09
N LYS A 60 14.56 7.32 14.91
CA LYS A 60 13.88 6.03 14.68
C LYS A 60 13.29 6.12 13.28
N SER A 61 13.96 5.54 12.30
CA SER A 61 13.44 5.46 10.94
C SER A 61 12.18 4.60 11.03
N LEU A 62 11.04 5.15 10.65
CA LEU A 62 9.80 4.39 10.58
C LEU A 62 10.02 3.15 9.69
N PRO A 63 9.51 1.97 10.09
CA PRO A 63 9.68 0.76 9.29
C PRO A 63 9.04 0.92 7.92
N ALA A 64 9.62 0.26 6.91
CA ALA A 64 8.99 0.15 5.59
C ALA A 64 7.59 -0.45 5.74
N SER A 65 6.60 0.09 5.02
CA SER A 65 5.24 -0.46 5.07
C SER A 65 5.16 -1.84 4.43
N GLY A 66 5.89 -2.06 3.33
CA GLY A 66 5.63 -3.18 2.45
C GLY A 66 4.38 -2.96 1.60
N GLU A 67 4.26 -3.71 0.50
CA GLU A 67 3.20 -3.49 -0.48
C GLU A 67 1.81 -3.77 0.08
N LYS A 68 1.63 -4.91 0.76
CA LYS A 68 0.32 -5.33 1.29
C LYS A 68 -0.26 -4.31 2.27
N VAL A 69 0.56 -3.82 3.21
CA VAL A 69 0.12 -2.81 4.19
C VAL A 69 -0.21 -1.48 3.51
N LEU A 70 0.59 -1.06 2.53
CA LEU A 70 0.34 0.15 1.75
C LEU A 70 -1.00 0.06 0.99
N ARG A 71 -1.27 -1.08 0.34
CA ARG A 71 -2.55 -1.34 -0.33
C ARG A 71 -3.73 -1.22 0.62
N THR A 72 -3.67 -1.92 1.77
CA THR A 72 -4.73 -1.84 2.79
C THR A 72 -4.95 -0.43 3.31
N ARG A 73 -3.87 0.33 3.55
CA ARG A 73 -3.98 1.74 4.01
C ARG A 73 -4.58 2.65 2.95
N LEU A 74 -4.18 2.51 1.68
CA LEU A 74 -4.75 3.28 0.57
C LEU A 74 -6.25 3.04 0.45
N GLU A 75 -6.65 1.77 0.44
CA GLU A 75 -8.06 1.37 0.35
C GLU A 75 -8.87 1.94 1.53
N LYS A 76 -8.36 1.80 2.76
CA LYS A 76 -8.99 2.36 3.96
C LYS A 76 -9.14 3.88 3.88
N ILE A 77 -8.08 4.61 3.57
CA ILE A 77 -8.08 6.08 3.54
C ILE A 77 -9.04 6.61 2.47
N ILE A 78 -9.07 5.97 1.30
CA ILE A 78 -9.96 6.39 0.21
C ILE A 78 -11.42 6.13 0.61
N ALA A 79 -11.72 4.97 1.20
CA ALA A 79 -13.05 4.67 1.70
C ALA A 79 -13.51 5.62 2.83
N GLU A 80 -12.61 6.05 3.71
CA GLU A 80 -12.94 6.92 4.85
C GLU A 80 -13.03 8.42 4.50
N GLN A 81 -12.17 8.91 3.60
CA GLN A 81 -11.99 10.36 3.39
C GLN A 81 -12.51 10.87 2.04
N TRP A 82 -12.79 9.99 1.08
CA TRP A 82 -13.13 10.36 -0.29
C TRP A 82 -14.44 9.73 -0.72
N ASP A 83 -15.51 10.04 0.02
CA ASP A 83 -16.86 9.58 -0.32
C ASP A 83 -17.28 10.08 -1.72
N GLY A 84 -18.01 9.23 -2.45
CA GLY A 84 -18.38 9.47 -3.84
C GLY A 84 -17.27 9.25 -4.87
N TYR A 85 -16.08 8.81 -4.45
CA TYR A 85 -15.05 8.32 -5.37
C TYR A 85 -15.02 6.79 -5.40
N GLU A 86 -14.80 6.25 -6.59
CA GLU A 86 -14.63 4.81 -6.84
C GLU A 86 -13.14 4.49 -6.95
N LEU A 87 -12.67 3.56 -6.12
CA LEU A 87 -11.31 3.04 -6.21
C LEU A 87 -11.29 1.76 -7.05
N ARG A 88 -10.64 1.81 -8.20
CA ARG A 88 -10.40 0.65 -9.07
C ARG A 88 -9.00 0.11 -8.86
N LYS A 89 -8.84 -1.21 -8.92
CA LYS A 89 -7.55 -1.92 -8.80
C LYS A 89 -7.08 -2.39 -10.17
N ASP A 90 -5.76 -2.50 -10.33
CA ASP A 90 -5.11 -3.10 -11.50
C ASP A 90 -5.63 -2.51 -12.83
N VAL A 91 -5.60 -1.17 -12.91
CA VAL A 91 -6.12 -0.40 -14.04
C VAL A 91 -5.14 -0.48 -15.20
N ALA A 92 -5.62 -0.93 -16.36
CA ALA A 92 -4.78 -1.09 -17.55
C ALA A 92 -4.25 0.27 -18.04
N ALA A 93 -2.98 0.31 -18.45
CA ALA A 93 -2.38 1.54 -18.97
C ALA A 93 -3.12 2.08 -20.22
N ALA A 94 -3.74 1.18 -20.99
CA ALA A 94 -4.54 1.51 -22.16
C ALA A 94 -5.76 2.39 -21.84
N GLU A 95 -6.32 2.34 -20.61
CA GLU A 95 -7.43 3.23 -20.21
C GLU A 95 -7.03 4.71 -20.23
N MET A 96 -5.73 4.98 -20.03
CA MET A 96 -5.15 6.32 -20.10
C MET A 96 -4.56 6.64 -21.47
N GLN A 97 -4.89 5.85 -22.50
CA GLN A 97 -4.34 5.97 -23.87
C GLN A 97 -2.81 5.88 -23.90
N ALA A 98 -2.22 5.11 -22.98
CA ALA A 98 -0.77 4.98 -22.92
C ALA A 98 -0.20 4.22 -24.12
N GLU A 99 1.02 4.58 -24.51
CA GLU A 99 1.79 3.88 -25.53
C GLU A 99 2.03 2.40 -25.14
N GLU A 100 2.18 1.54 -26.15
CA GLU A 100 2.46 0.12 -25.92
C GLU A 100 3.73 -0.09 -25.09
N GLY A 101 3.66 -1.01 -24.13
CA GLY A 101 4.74 -1.29 -23.18
C GLY A 101 4.72 -0.44 -21.91
N ALA A 102 3.77 0.50 -21.78
CA ALA A 102 3.50 1.16 -20.51
C ALA A 102 3.18 0.14 -19.39
N MET A 103 3.40 0.56 -18.14
CA MET A 103 3.06 -0.24 -16.96
C MET A 103 1.64 0.06 -16.51
N ASP A 104 0.88 -0.99 -16.19
CA ASP A 104 -0.46 -0.85 -15.63
C ASP A 104 -0.42 -0.22 -14.23
N TYR A 105 -1.46 0.54 -13.91
CA TYR A 105 -1.57 1.24 -12.64
C TYR A 105 -2.07 0.29 -11.56
N SER A 106 -1.51 0.41 -10.35
CA SER A 106 -1.96 -0.41 -9.22
C SER A 106 -3.37 -0.02 -8.79
N TYR A 107 -3.70 1.28 -8.85
CA TYR A 107 -5.01 1.80 -8.53
C TYR A 107 -5.35 3.01 -9.41
N GLY A 108 -6.64 3.19 -9.66
CA GLY A 108 -7.19 4.42 -10.22
C GLY A 108 -8.35 4.92 -9.37
N LEU A 109 -8.39 6.22 -9.13
CA LEU A 109 -9.48 6.89 -8.44
C LEU A 109 -10.39 7.55 -9.46
N TYR A 110 -11.67 7.22 -9.43
CA TYR A 110 -12.67 7.68 -10.37
C TYR A 110 -13.77 8.43 -9.64
N GLN A 111 -14.39 9.38 -10.32
CA GLN A 111 -15.62 10.04 -9.85
C GLN A 111 -16.60 10.07 -11.02
N ASN A 112 -17.77 9.47 -10.84
CA ASN A 112 -18.77 9.31 -11.90
C ASN A 112 -18.20 8.69 -13.19
N GLY A 113 -17.32 7.70 -13.05
CA GLY A 113 -16.67 7.02 -14.18
C GLY A 113 -15.53 7.79 -14.86
N VAL A 114 -15.21 9.01 -14.41
CA VAL A 114 -14.10 9.81 -14.94
C VAL A 114 -12.87 9.63 -14.07
N PRO A 115 -11.68 9.32 -14.63
CA PRO A 115 -10.45 9.20 -13.86
C PRO A 115 -10.05 10.54 -13.26
N LYS A 116 -9.77 10.55 -11.95
CA LYS A 116 -9.36 11.73 -11.16
C LYS A 116 -7.94 11.63 -10.64
N ALA A 117 -7.43 10.43 -10.41
CA ALA A 117 -6.03 10.20 -10.11
C ALA A 117 -5.63 8.76 -10.44
N MET A 118 -4.36 8.55 -10.78
CA MET A 118 -3.77 7.22 -10.95
C MET A 118 -2.62 7.02 -9.98
N PHE A 119 -2.53 5.81 -9.42
CA PHE A 119 -1.50 5.45 -8.46
C PHE A 119 -0.75 4.20 -8.90
N MET A 120 0.57 4.23 -8.68
CA MET A 120 1.43 3.10 -8.94
C MET A 120 2.24 2.77 -7.70
N ILE A 121 2.18 1.51 -7.26
CA ILE A 121 2.94 1.00 -6.13
C ILE A 121 4.19 0.32 -6.66
N ASN A 122 5.34 0.95 -6.44
CA ASN A 122 6.62 0.40 -6.83
C ASN A 122 7.22 -0.40 -5.67
N THR A 123 7.51 -1.67 -5.92
CA THR A 123 8.13 -2.56 -4.94
C THR A 123 9.65 -2.40 -4.90
N ASN A 124 10.26 -1.99 -6.00
CA ASN A 124 11.70 -1.81 -6.12
C ASN A 124 12.10 -0.32 -6.17
N ARG A 125 13.20 0.03 -5.50
CA ARG A 125 13.78 1.38 -5.46
C ARG A 125 14.07 1.97 -6.82
N THR A 126 14.36 1.15 -7.82
CA THR A 126 14.73 1.61 -9.17
C THR A 126 13.60 1.50 -10.18
N MET A 127 12.42 1.00 -9.82
CA MET A 127 11.36 0.82 -10.83
C MET A 127 10.72 2.12 -11.28
N TYR A 128 10.72 3.15 -10.43
CA TYR A 128 10.01 4.40 -10.69
C TYR A 128 10.53 5.20 -11.90
N ASN A 129 11.80 5.00 -12.28
CA ASN A 129 12.42 5.64 -13.44
C ASN A 129 12.53 4.69 -14.65
N SER A 130 11.94 3.50 -14.55
CA SER A 130 11.92 2.57 -15.68
C SER A 130 11.09 3.17 -16.82
N ARG A 131 11.50 2.89 -18.06
CA ARG A 131 10.81 3.40 -19.27
C ARG A 131 9.31 3.15 -19.21
N ARG A 132 8.86 1.99 -18.74
CA ARG A 132 7.45 1.59 -18.65
C ARG A 132 6.64 2.48 -17.71
N VAL A 133 7.23 2.84 -16.56
CA VAL A 133 6.61 3.74 -15.59
C VAL A 133 6.56 5.17 -16.11
N VAL A 134 7.63 5.62 -16.77
CA VAL A 134 7.68 6.95 -17.40
C VAL A 134 6.62 7.09 -18.50
N LEU A 135 6.41 6.05 -19.32
CA LEU A 135 5.34 6.04 -20.32
C LEU A 135 3.94 6.12 -19.68
N ALA A 136 3.70 5.38 -18.61
CA ALA A 136 2.44 5.45 -17.87
C ALA A 136 2.22 6.85 -17.24
N GLN A 137 3.27 7.46 -16.69
CA GLN A 137 3.20 8.82 -16.16
C GLN A 137 2.91 9.84 -17.26
N LYS A 138 3.58 9.72 -18.42
CA LYS A 138 3.36 10.60 -19.58
C LYS A 138 1.91 10.54 -20.04
N ALA A 139 1.33 9.34 -20.17
CA ALA A 139 -0.06 9.16 -20.55
C ALA A 139 -1.04 9.87 -19.59
N CYS A 140 -0.81 9.76 -18.28
CA CYS A 140 -1.59 10.51 -17.30
C CYS A 140 -1.46 12.03 -17.47
N ASN A 141 -0.25 12.54 -17.70
CA ASN A 141 -0.02 13.97 -17.91
C ASN A 141 -0.73 14.49 -19.18
N ASP A 142 -0.67 13.72 -20.26
CA ASP A 142 -1.31 14.06 -21.54
C ASP A 142 -2.85 14.12 -21.37
N MET A 143 -3.41 13.21 -20.57
CA MET A 143 -4.83 13.18 -20.19
C MET A 143 -5.20 14.16 -19.06
N ARG A 144 -4.22 14.93 -18.54
CA ARG A 144 -4.37 15.84 -17.38
C ARG A 144 -4.92 15.18 -16.13
N VAL A 145 -4.62 13.89 -15.93
CA VAL A 145 -4.97 13.14 -14.72
C VAL A 145 -3.75 13.10 -13.80
N PRO A 146 -3.86 13.58 -12.55
CA PRO A 146 -2.81 13.47 -11.56
C PRO A 146 -2.30 12.03 -11.40
N TYR A 147 -0.97 11.87 -11.41
CA TYR A 147 -0.31 10.58 -11.25
C TYR A 147 0.64 10.59 -10.06
N MET A 148 0.67 9.52 -9.27
CA MET A 148 1.60 9.39 -8.16
C MET A 148 2.15 7.98 -7.96
N ASN A 149 3.45 7.94 -7.68
CA ASN A 149 4.18 6.76 -7.25
C ASN A 149 4.21 6.66 -5.73
N PHE A 150 3.81 5.50 -5.20
CA PHE A 150 4.11 5.10 -3.83
C PHE A 150 5.20 4.03 -3.84
N MET A 151 6.18 4.17 -2.96
CA MET A 151 7.29 3.22 -2.84
C MET A 151 7.02 2.31 -1.65
N SER A 152 6.87 1.01 -1.85
CA SER A 152 6.50 0.09 -0.75
C SER A 152 7.54 0.04 0.38
N HIS A 153 8.81 0.32 0.07
CA HIS A 153 9.91 0.38 1.03
C HIS A 153 9.96 1.67 1.85
N LEU A 154 9.12 2.66 1.54
CA LEU A 154 8.96 3.86 2.35
C LEU A 154 7.88 3.64 3.43
N PRO A 155 7.89 4.46 4.50
CA PRO A 155 6.95 4.29 5.60
C PRO A 155 5.48 4.45 5.21
N ASN A 156 5.16 5.32 4.24
CA ASN A 156 3.80 5.61 3.77
C ASN A 156 2.77 5.63 4.91
N THR A 157 2.96 6.53 5.86
CA THR A 157 2.02 6.72 6.98
C THR A 157 0.66 7.14 6.45
N GLU A 158 -0.41 6.85 7.20
CA GLU A 158 -1.77 7.24 6.80
C GLU A 158 -1.87 8.76 6.56
N GLU A 159 -1.21 9.55 7.42
CA GLU A 159 -1.16 11.00 7.27
C GLU A 159 -0.41 11.44 6.00
N TYR A 160 0.71 10.81 5.65
CA TYR A 160 1.42 11.09 4.41
C TYR A 160 0.54 10.81 3.19
N ILE A 161 -0.11 9.65 3.15
CA ILE A 161 -1.00 9.26 2.04
C ILE A 161 -2.15 10.27 1.93
N SER A 162 -2.81 10.59 3.05
CA SER A 162 -3.94 11.53 3.09
C SER A 162 -3.55 12.93 2.60
N GLN A 163 -2.42 13.47 3.07
CA GLN A 163 -1.94 14.78 2.64
C GLN A 163 -1.57 14.81 1.15
N ARG A 164 -0.99 13.73 0.63
CA ARG A 164 -0.63 13.62 -0.80
C ARG A 164 -1.87 13.53 -1.69
N LEU A 165 -2.86 12.73 -1.29
CA LEU A 165 -4.14 12.65 -2.00
C LEU A 165 -4.84 14.01 -2.06
N LYS A 166 -4.90 14.73 -0.92
CA LYS A 166 -5.48 16.08 -0.87
C LYS A 166 -4.82 17.03 -1.85
N LYS A 167 -3.48 17.05 -1.93
CA LYS A 167 -2.74 17.90 -2.87
C LYS A 167 -2.93 17.55 -4.35
N MET A 168 -3.37 16.34 -4.67
CA MET A 168 -3.54 15.89 -6.06
C MET A 168 -4.94 16.14 -6.59
N ILE A 169 -5.95 16.02 -5.73
CA ILE A 169 -7.35 16.02 -6.14
C ILE A 169 -8.02 17.39 -5.87
N VAL A 170 -7.55 18.13 -4.87
CA VAL A 170 -8.02 19.49 -4.50
C VAL A 170 -7.04 20.54 -5.02
#